data_AF-A0A9P9RZ01-F1
#
_entry.id   AF-A0A9P9RZ01-F1
#
_cell.length_a   1.000
_cell.length_b   1.000
_cell.length_c   1.000
_cell.angle_alpha   90.00
_cell.angle_beta   90.00
_cell.angle_gamma   90.00
#
_symmetry.space_group_name_H-M   'P 1'
#
loop_
_entity.id
_entity.type
_entity.pdbx_description
1 polymer ?
#
loop_
_entity_poly.entity_id
_entity_poly.type
_entity_poly.pdbx_seq_one_letter_code
_entity_poly.pdbx_strand_id
1 'polypeptide(L)'
;MPVSGNIVAPASAQEQKVSDRPLFIAFISSIHPETGESWCTDVRIALPLLDSGFAPIEAPDLVFIEVGQRPERKAENAFRTD
;
A
#
# COMPACT_ATOMS: atom_id res chain seq x y z
N MET A 1 9.84 9.12 10.07
CA MET A 1 9.05 8.13 10.82
C MET A 1 8.48 7.20 9.78
N PRO A 2 9.13 6.09 9.45
CA PRO A 2 8.83 5.42 8.21
C PRO A 2 7.86 4.26 8.44
N VAL A 3 6.83 4.23 7.61
CA VAL A 3 5.80 3.18 7.50
C VAL A 3 4.78 3.16 8.65
N SER A 4 3.78 4.02 8.54
CA SER A 4 2.49 3.80 9.21
C SER A 4 1.78 2.64 8.50
N GLY A 5 1.70 1.49 9.16
CA GLY A 5 1.03 0.30 8.65
C GLY A 5 -0.45 0.50 8.32
N ASN A 6 -0.97 -0.39 7.46
CA ASN A 6 -2.35 -0.57 7.01
C ASN A 6 -3.32 0.57 7.37
N ILE A 7 -3.16 1.69 6.68
CA ILE A 7 -4.14 2.78 6.76
C ILE A 7 -5.32 2.35 5.88
N VAL A 8 -6.52 2.30 6.46
CA VAL A 8 -7.76 2.18 5.69
C VAL A 8 -7.82 3.37 4.75
N ALA A 9 -7.96 3.12 3.44
CA ALA A 9 -7.99 4.19 2.45
C ALA A 9 -9.02 5.25 2.86
N PRO A 10 -8.65 6.54 2.93
CA PRO A 10 -9.61 7.61 3.17
C PRO A 10 -10.64 7.63 2.03
N ALA A 11 -11.89 8.02 2.32
CA ALA A 11 -12.95 8.04 1.32
C ALA A 11 -12.67 9.07 0.21
N SER A 12 -11.84 10.09 0.49
CA SER A 12 -11.33 11.03 -0.50
C SER A 12 -9.95 11.57 -0.10
N ALA A 13 -9.20 12.10 -1.08
CA ALA A 13 -7.89 12.70 -0.85
C ALA A 13 -7.91 13.89 0.14
N GLN A 14 -9.05 14.56 0.29
CA GLN A 14 -9.24 15.72 1.15
C GLN A 14 -9.32 15.36 2.65
N GLU A 15 -9.63 14.10 2.98
CA GLU A 15 -9.69 13.61 4.36
C GLU A 15 -8.32 13.22 4.91
N GLN A 16 -7.32 13.09 4.05
CA GLN A 16 -5.97 12.72 4.44
C GLN A 16 -5.21 13.93 4.98
N LYS A 17 -4.81 13.87 6.26
CA LYS A 17 -3.86 14.84 6.81
C LYS A 17 -2.45 14.55 6.26
N VAL A 18 -2.06 15.30 5.25
CA VAL A 18 -0.71 15.26 4.66
C VAL A 18 0.22 16.21 5.43
N SER A 19 1.49 15.80 5.56
CA SER A 19 2.57 16.68 6.02
C SER A 19 3.03 17.59 4.87
N ASP A 20 3.95 18.52 5.12
CA ASP A 20 4.57 19.32 4.05
C ASP A 20 5.50 18.49 3.14
N ARG A 21 5.69 17.20 3.43
CA ARG A 21 6.47 16.28 2.59
C ARG A 21 5.57 15.57 1.59
N PRO A 22 6.09 15.22 0.39
CA PRO A 22 5.33 14.43 -0.56
C PRO A 22 4.90 13.09 0.07
N LEU A 23 3.63 12.74 -0.10
CA LEU A 23 3.06 11.47 0.36
C LEU A 23 2.83 10.56 -0.84
N PHE A 24 3.41 9.36 -0.78
CA PHE A 24 3.17 8.26 -1.70
C PHE A 24 2.25 7.23 -1.05
N ILE A 25 1.24 6.80 -1.80
CA ILE A 25 0.28 5.79 -1.35
C ILE A 25 0.40 4.58 -2.28
N ALA A 26 0.83 3.46 -1.72
CA ALA A 26 0.99 2.21 -2.45
C ALA A 26 -0.16 1.25 -2.10
N PHE A 27 -0.98 0.95 -3.11
CA PHE A 27 -2.02 -0.06 -3.00
C PHE A 27 -1.41 -1.45 -3.26
N ILE A 28 -1.29 -2.24 -2.20
CA ILE A 28 -0.65 -3.56 -2.23
C ILE A 28 -1.67 -4.65 -1.93
N SER A 29 -1.40 -5.87 -2.40
CA SER A 29 -2.20 -7.03 -2.02
C SER A 29 -2.07 -7.33 -0.53
N SER A 30 -3.18 -7.71 0.08
CA SER A 30 -3.20 -8.11 1.48
C SER A 30 -2.33 -9.33 1.76
N ILE A 31 -2.07 -9.55 3.04
CA ILE A 31 -1.33 -10.70 3.54
C ILE A 31 -2.20 -11.97 3.42
N HIS A 32 -1.61 -13.03 2.89
CA HIS A 32 -2.22 -14.35 2.85
C HIS A 32 -2.19 -14.98 4.26
N PRO A 33 -3.34 -15.42 4.80
CA PRO A 33 -3.45 -15.84 6.20
C PRO A 33 -2.58 -17.06 6.54
N GLU A 34 -2.30 -17.92 5.57
CA GLU A 34 -1.51 -19.14 5.80
C GLU A 34 0.01 -18.92 5.72
N THR A 35 0.48 -17.95 4.93
CA THR A 35 1.93 -17.76 4.70
C THR A 35 2.47 -16.54 5.44
N GLY A 36 1.61 -15.62 5.88
CA GLY A 36 2.05 -14.35 6.45
C GLY A 36 2.68 -13.40 5.42
N GLU A 37 2.66 -13.76 4.13
CA GLU A 37 3.19 -12.95 3.03
C GLU A 37 2.07 -12.43 2.13
N SER A 38 2.33 -11.36 1.38
CA SER A 38 1.38 -10.86 0.39
C SER A 38 1.02 -11.93 -0.65
N TRP A 39 -0.26 -12.08 -0.97
CA TRP A 39 -0.71 -13.12 -1.91
C TRP A 39 -0.25 -12.85 -3.36
N CYS A 40 0.18 -11.63 -3.69
CA CYS A 40 0.72 -11.28 -5.02
C CYS A 40 2.24 -11.40 -5.02
N THR A 41 2.78 -12.17 -5.98
CA THR A 41 4.23 -12.34 -6.15
C THR A 41 4.93 -11.02 -6.48
N ASP A 42 4.33 -10.17 -7.31
CA ASP A 42 4.88 -8.86 -7.67
C ASP A 42 5.04 -7.96 -6.43
N VAL A 43 4.07 -7.98 -5.52
CA VAL A 43 4.14 -7.21 -4.26
C VAL A 43 5.25 -7.75 -3.37
N ARG A 44 5.44 -9.07 -3.30
CA ARG A 44 6.55 -9.67 -2.54
C ARG A 44 7.92 -9.25 -3.08
N ILE A 45 8.06 -9.10 -4.40
CA ILE A 45 9.31 -8.64 -5.03
C ILE A 45 9.49 -7.12 -4.85
N ALA A 46 8.41 -6.34 -4.93
CA ALA A 46 8.45 -4.89 -4.85
C ALA A 46 8.64 -4.34 -3.43
N LEU A 47 8.08 -5.01 -2.40
CA LEU A 47 8.14 -4.55 -1.00
C LEU A 47 9.58 -4.26 -0.52
N PRO A 48 10.57 -5.16 -0.70
CA PRO A 48 11.95 -4.88 -0.29
C PRO A 48 12.57 -3.67 -1.01
N LEU A 49 12.18 -3.42 -2.26
CA LEU A 49 12.67 -2.29 -3.05
C LEU A 49 12.07 -0.97 -2.54
N LEU A 50 10.78 -0.99 -2.19
CA LEU A 50 10.09 0.16 -1.60
C LEU A 50 10.64 0.46 -0.20
N ASP A 51 10.81 -0.55 0.64
CA ASP A 51 11.39 -0.36 1.98
C ASP A 51 12.80 0.23 1.91
N SER A 52 13.63 -0.26 0.99
CA SER A 52 14.99 0.26 0.78
C SER A 52 14.99 1.70 0.24
N GLY A 53 14.14 2.00 -0.75
CA GLY A 53 14.07 3.32 -1.37
C GLY A 53 13.51 4.42 -0.46
N PHE A 54 12.63 4.05 0.47
CA PHE A 54 11.96 4.97 1.40
C PHE A 54 12.52 4.91 2.84
N ALA A 55 13.59 4.15 3.08
CA ALA A 55 14.28 4.09 4.37
C ALA A 55 14.98 5.42 4.81
N PRO A 56 15.55 6.25 3.91
CA PRO A 56 16.22 7.50 4.32
C PRO A 56 15.29 8.47 5.06
N ILE A 57 15.80 9.26 6.00
CA ILE A 57 14.98 10.18 6.81
C ILE A 57 14.43 11.36 5.99
N GLU A 58 15.13 11.71 4.91
CA GLU A 58 14.74 12.71 3.92
C GLU A 58 13.82 12.15 2.84
N ALA A 59 13.57 10.83 2.82
CA ALA A 59 12.66 10.24 1.86
C ALA A 59 11.23 10.78 2.05
N PRO A 60 10.44 10.83 0.96
CA PRO A 60 9.01 11.12 1.05
C PRO A 60 8.28 10.14 1.99
N ASP A 61 7.11 10.52 2.49
CA ASP A 61 6.30 9.62 3.30
C ASP A 61 5.69 8.54 2.40
N LEU A 62 5.80 7.26 2.78
CA LEU A 62 5.18 6.13 2.09
C LEU A 62 4.18 5.43 3.01
N VAL A 63 2.98 5.18 2.49
CA VAL A 63 1.91 4.44 3.16
C VAL A 63 1.48 3.26 2.31
N PHE A 64 1.29 2.11 2.94
CA PHE A 64 0.73 0.92 2.32
C PHE A 64 -0.77 0.80 2.64
N ILE A 65 -1.56 0.52 1.60
CA ILE A 65 -2.99 0.22 1.70
C ILE A 65 -3.23 -1.16 1.11
N GLU A 66 -3.76 -2.07 1.92
CA GLU A 66 -4.10 -3.42 1.46
C GLU A 66 -5.43 -3.42 0.68
N VAL A 67 -5.41 -3.91 -0.56
CA VAL A 67 -6.59 -3.96 -1.45
C VAL A 67 -7.47 -5.20 -1.24
N GLY A 68 -7.30 -5.91 -0.13
CA GLY A 68 -8.05 -7.14 0.18
C GLY A 68 -7.47 -8.41 -0.44
N GLN A 69 -8.19 -9.51 -0.23
CA GLN A 69 -7.73 -10.87 -0.52
C GLN A 69 -7.88 -11.24 -2.01
N ARG A 70 -7.10 -12.22 -2.47
CA ARG A 70 -7.09 -12.67 -3.87
C ARG A 70 -8.50 -12.96 -4.46
N PRO A 71 -9.46 -13.57 -3.74
CA PRO A 71 -10.81 -13.79 -4.25
C PRO A 71 -11.60 -12.51 -4.50
N GLU A 72 -11.36 -11.48 -3.68
CA GLU A 72 -12.06 -10.17 -3.73
C GLU A 72 -11.57 -9.29 -4.89
N ARG A 73 -10.42 -9.63 -5.48
CA ARG A 73 -9.87 -8.93 -6.65
C ARG A 73 -10.64 -9.23 -7.96
N LYS A 74 -11.65 -10.10 -7.98
CA LYS A 74 -12.38 -10.44 -9.21
C LYS A 74 -13.64 -9.59 -9.42
N ALA A 75 -13.64 -8.94 -10.59
CA ALA A 75 -14.73 -8.31 -11.36
C ALA A 75 -15.38 -7.00 -10.87
N GLU A 76 -15.36 -6.65 -9.59
CA GLU A 76 -16.04 -5.43 -9.08
C GLU A 76 -15.09 -4.48 -8.33
N ASN A 77 -13.84 -4.36 -8.79
CA ASN A 77 -12.90 -3.44 -8.16
C ASN A 77 -13.05 -2.02 -8.76
N ALA A 78 -13.57 -1.08 -7.96
CA ALA A 78 -13.73 0.33 -8.34
C ALA A 78 -12.42 1.04 -8.77
N PHE A 79 -11.26 0.45 -8.48
CA PHE A 79 -9.94 0.95 -8.88
C PHE A 79 -9.41 0.31 -10.17
N ARG A 80 -10.19 -0.56 -10.82
CA ARG A 80 -9.84 -1.21 -12.09
C ARG A 80 -10.85 -0.79 -13.16
N THR A 81 -10.67 0.41 -13.71
CA THR A 81 -11.33 0.81 -14.97
C THR A 81 -10.56 0.23 -16.15
N ASP A 82 -11.31 -0.30 -17.12
CA ASP A 82 -10.78 -0.78 -18.41
C ASP A 82 -10.06 0.32 -19.22
#